data_AF-A0A554GMY6-F1
#
_entry.id   AF-A0A554GMY6-F1
#
_cell.length_a   1.000
_cell.length_b   1.000
_cell.length_c   1.000
_cell.angle_alpha   90.00
_cell.angle_beta   90.00
_cell.angle_gamma   90.00
#
_symmetry.space_group_name_H-M   'P 1'
#
loop_
_entity.id
_entity.type
_entity.pdbx_description
1 polymer ?
#
loop_
_entity_poly.entity_id
_entity_poly.type
_entity_poly.pdbx_seq_one_letter_code
_entity_poly.pdbx_strand_id
1 'polypeptide(L)'
;MGAFLLHVGATVMCPHAGQVQTTPGNPRVKVGGQPVATLADQYLVSGCPFPPQGGGPCVQVKWLVPAVRVRAGGQPVILQNSVGISMGAAPLGPPQVVMTQVRVRGT
;
A
#
# COMPACT_ATOMS: atom_id res chain seq x y z
N MET A 1 12.58 -13.38 -6.45
CA MET A 1 13.54 -12.26 -6.36
C MET A 1 13.02 -11.27 -5.33
N GLY A 2 13.87 -10.69 -4.48
CA GLY A 2 13.41 -9.75 -3.44
C GLY A 2 12.98 -8.40 -4.00
N ALA A 3 12.02 -7.74 -3.33
CA ALA A 3 11.48 -6.44 -3.70
C ALA A 3 11.67 -5.42 -2.56
N PHE A 4 11.62 -4.13 -2.88
CA PHE A 4 11.84 -3.08 -1.88
C PHE A 4 10.68 -3.01 -0.89
N LEU A 5 10.98 -2.81 0.39
CA LEU A 5 9.95 -2.61 1.42
C LEU A 5 9.21 -1.29 1.18
N LEU A 6 7.89 -1.30 1.35
CA LEU A 6 7.11 -0.06 1.49
C LEU A 6 7.27 0.53 2.89
N HIS A 7 7.19 1.84 2.95
CA HIS A 7 7.04 2.63 4.17
C HIS A 7 5.90 3.62 4.00
N VAL A 8 5.43 4.23 5.08
CA VAL A 8 4.27 5.15 5.06
C VAL A 8 4.46 6.38 4.17
N GLY A 9 5.71 6.78 3.87
CA GLY A 9 6.01 7.85 2.90
C GLY A 9 6.04 7.41 1.44
N ALA A 10 5.62 6.17 1.12
CA ALA A 10 5.58 5.68 -0.25
C ALA A 10 4.41 6.32 -1.02
N THR A 11 4.62 6.61 -2.30
CA THR A 11 3.55 7.06 -3.19
C THR A 11 2.89 5.84 -3.79
N VAL A 12 1.66 5.58 -3.36
CA VAL A 12 0.81 4.51 -3.93
C VAL A 12 -0.46 5.16 -4.45
N MET A 13 -0.92 4.73 -5.62
CA MET A 13 -2.14 5.22 -6.26
C MET A 13 -3.10 4.08 -6.54
N CYS A 14 -4.41 4.32 -6.45
CA CYS A 14 -5.39 3.42 -7.04
C CYS A 14 -5.28 3.49 -8.59
N PRO A 15 -5.82 2.52 -9.34
CA PRO A 15 -5.75 2.52 -10.80
C PRO A 15 -6.41 3.74 -11.46
N HIS A 16 -7.23 4.47 -10.71
CA HIS A 16 -7.92 5.69 -11.15
C HIS A 16 -7.19 6.97 -10.72
N ALA A 17 -5.90 6.91 -10.36
CA ALA A 17 -5.07 8.04 -9.93
C ALA A 17 -5.45 8.71 -8.59
N GLY A 18 -6.28 8.05 -7.77
CA GLY A 18 -6.47 8.44 -6.37
C GLY A 18 -5.25 8.08 -5.52
N GLN A 19 -4.82 8.95 -4.63
CA GLN A 19 -3.66 8.73 -3.76
C GLN A 19 -4.02 7.87 -2.56
N VAL A 20 -3.13 6.95 -2.18
CA VAL A 20 -3.27 6.12 -0.98
C VAL A 20 -2.50 6.76 0.17
N GLN A 21 -3.20 7.07 1.25
CA GLN A 21 -2.64 7.43 2.53
C GLN A 21 -2.49 6.18 3.40
N THR A 22 -1.27 5.93 3.89
CA THR A 22 -0.98 4.79 4.78
C THR A 22 -0.87 5.26 6.23
N THR A 23 -1.71 4.73 7.10
CA THR A 23 -1.67 4.99 8.56
C THR A 23 -1.12 3.76 9.27
N PRO A 24 0.06 3.85 9.92
CA PRO A 24 0.72 2.70 10.52
C PRO A 24 0.01 2.25 11.79
N GLY A 25 -0.25 0.94 11.91
CA GLY A 25 -0.74 0.33 13.15
C GLY A 25 0.35 0.16 14.21
N ASN A 26 1.63 0.08 13.79
CA ASN A 26 2.77 -0.02 14.70
C ASN A 26 4.03 0.68 14.16
N PRO A 27 4.29 1.95 14.55
CA PRO A 27 5.36 2.76 13.96
C PRO A 27 6.77 2.48 14.54
N ARG A 28 6.99 1.35 15.23
CA ARG A 28 8.27 1.02 15.88
C ARG A 28 9.40 0.71 14.90
N VAL A 29 9.12 -0.01 13.81
CA VAL A 29 10.13 -0.38 12.80
C VAL A 29 10.11 0.64 11.68
N LYS A 30 11.28 1.20 11.34
CA LYS A 30 11.43 2.26 10.34
C LYS A 30 12.46 1.91 9.28
N VAL A 31 12.23 2.36 8.06
CA VAL A 31 13.21 2.35 6.95
C VAL A 31 13.23 3.75 6.32
N GLY A 32 14.43 4.29 6.08
CA GLY A 32 14.56 5.68 5.59
C GLY A 32 13.95 6.73 6.54
N GLY A 33 13.87 6.44 7.84
CA GLY A 33 13.25 7.32 8.85
C GLY A 33 11.72 7.22 8.93
N GLN A 34 11.07 6.49 8.02
CA GLN A 34 9.61 6.33 7.96
C GLN A 34 9.18 4.94 8.47
N PRO A 35 8.05 4.83 9.20
CA PRO A 35 7.46 3.54 9.56
C PRO A 35 7.31 2.59 8.37
N VAL A 36 7.71 1.33 8.53
CA VAL A 36 7.51 0.27 7.54
C VAL A 36 6.01 -0.01 7.38
N ALA A 37 5.55 -0.14 6.14
CA ALA A 37 4.17 -0.49 5.85
C ALA A 37 3.95 -2.00 6.06
N THR A 38 2.88 -2.37 6.75
CA THR A 38 2.54 -3.75 7.08
C THR A 38 1.10 -4.10 6.71
N LEU A 39 0.77 -5.39 6.68
CA LEU A 39 -0.59 -5.85 6.40
C LEU A 39 -1.63 -5.34 7.41
N ALA A 40 -1.21 -4.99 8.63
CA ALA A 40 -2.10 -4.48 9.68
C ALA A 40 -2.38 -2.96 9.58
N ASP A 41 -1.71 -2.25 8.67
CA ASP A 41 -1.90 -0.81 8.50
C ASP A 41 -3.20 -0.50 7.75
N GLN A 42 -3.67 0.74 7.88
CA GLN A 42 -4.81 1.23 7.12
C GLN A 42 -4.33 1.95 5.86
N TYR A 43 -4.93 1.63 4.71
CA TYR A 43 -4.59 2.20 3.41
C TYR A 43 -5.83 2.87 2.81
N LEU A 44 -6.02 4.15 3.08
CA LEU A 44 -7.19 4.91 2.62
C LEU A 44 -6.89 5.61 1.31
N VAL A 45 -7.86 5.62 0.39
CA VAL A 45 -7.72 6.30 -0.90
C VAL A 45 -8.44 7.64 -0.85
N SER A 46 -7.79 8.69 -1.33
CA SER A 46 -8.35 10.03 -1.50
C SER A 46 -8.09 10.55 -2.92
N GLY A 47 -8.90 11.51 -3.38
CA GLY A 47 -8.72 12.13 -4.69
C GLY A 47 -9.00 11.22 -5.89
N CYS A 48 -9.69 10.08 -5.71
CA CYS A 48 -10.12 9.25 -6.82
C CYS A 48 -11.22 10.00 -7.63
N PRO A 49 -11.04 10.19 -8.96
CA PRO A 49 -11.95 10.98 -9.79
C PRO A 49 -13.22 10.23 -10.20
N PHE A 50 -13.33 8.93 -9.92
CA PHE A 50 -14.51 8.14 -10.26
C PHE A 50 -15.72 8.59 -9.41
N PRO A 51 -16.82 9.05 -10.03
CA PRO A 51 -17.97 9.55 -9.30
C PRO A 51 -18.78 8.42 -8.66
N PRO A 52 -19.48 8.66 -7.53
CA PRO A 52 -20.42 7.73 -6.90
C PRO A 52 -21.37 7.04 -7.88
N GLN A 53 -21.97 7.78 -8.82
CA GLN A 53 -22.93 7.21 -9.77
C GLN A 53 -22.27 6.32 -10.85
N GLY A 54 -20.95 6.40 -11.02
CA GLY A 54 -20.18 5.63 -11.99
C GLY A 54 -19.50 4.39 -11.41
N GLY A 55 -19.93 3.92 -10.23
CA GLY A 55 -19.26 2.85 -9.48
C GLY A 55 -18.40 3.34 -8.32
N GLY A 56 -18.37 4.67 -8.08
CA GLY A 56 -17.84 5.32 -6.88
C GLY A 56 -16.32 5.43 -6.81
N PRO A 57 -15.80 6.34 -5.97
CA PRO A 57 -14.36 6.47 -5.82
C PRO A 57 -13.79 5.23 -5.14
N CYS A 58 -12.54 4.90 -5.45
CA CYS A 58 -11.79 4.02 -4.56
C CYS A 58 -11.67 4.69 -3.19
N VAL A 59 -11.93 3.95 -2.12
CA VAL A 59 -11.88 4.44 -0.72
C VAL A 59 -10.80 3.77 0.10
N GLN A 60 -10.35 2.58 -0.31
CA GLN A 60 -9.38 1.78 0.44
C GLN A 60 -8.56 0.89 -0.50
N VAL A 61 -7.34 0.56 -0.09
CA VAL A 61 -6.55 -0.54 -0.65
C VAL A 61 -6.47 -1.68 0.36
N LYS A 62 -6.61 -2.92 -0.11
CA LYS A 62 -6.29 -4.12 0.68
C LYS A 62 -5.17 -4.88 0.01
N TRP A 63 -4.10 -5.16 0.74
CA TRP A 63 -3.01 -6.00 0.23
C TRP A 63 -3.36 -7.47 0.41
N LEU A 64 -3.18 -8.26 -0.64
CA LEU A 64 -3.51 -9.68 -0.70
C LEU A 64 -2.27 -10.56 -0.62
N VAL A 65 -1.15 -10.09 -1.20
CA VAL A 65 0.12 -10.82 -1.23
C VAL A 65 1.21 -9.97 -0.56
N PRO A 66 1.31 -10.00 0.78
CA PRO A 66 2.39 -9.35 1.52
C PRO A 66 3.70 -10.18 1.43
N ALA A 67 4.77 -9.71 2.07
CA ALA A 67 6.01 -10.47 2.23
C ALA A 67 5.78 -11.80 2.96
N VAL A 68 6.49 -12.86 2.56
CA VAL A 68 6.36 -14.19 3.16
C VAL A 68 7.38 -14.45 4.27
N ARG A 69 8.56 -13.81 4.24
CA ARG A 69 9.61 -14.01 5.25
C ARG A 69 9.79 -12.81 6.17
N VAL A 70 9.65 -11.59 5.63
CA VAL A 70 9.94 -10.37 6.40
C VAL A 70 8.69 -9.90 7.16
N ARG A 71 8.84 -9.69 8.47
CA ARG A 71 7.81 -9.17 9.37
C ARG A 71 8.31 -7.97 10.16
N ALA A 72 7.41 -7.06 10.48
CA ALA A 72 7.64 -5.94 11.40
C ALA A 72 6.52 -5.92 12.45
N GLY A 73 6.87 -5.90 13.74
CA GLY A 73 5.87 -5.95 14.82
C GLY A 73 4.98 -7.21 14.77
N GLY A 74 5.51 -8.32 14.27
CA GLY A 74 4.77 -9.59 14.07
C GLY A 74 3.94 -9.67 12.79
N GLN A 75 3.79 -8.55 12.06
CA GLN A 75 2.96 -8.44 10.86
C GLN A 75 3.80 -8.53 9.58
N PRO A 76 3.33 -9.22 8.53
CA PRO A 76 3.99 -9.21 7.21
C PRO A 76 4.17 -7.79 6.69
N VAL A 77 5.36 -7.47 6.19
CA VAL A 77 5.62 -6.17 5.55
C VAL A 77 5.03 -6.15 4.13
N ILE A 78 4.70 -4.96 3.63
CA ILE A 78 4.32 -4.76 2.23
C ILE A 78 5.57 -4.47 1.41
N LEU A 79 5.65 -5.09 0.22
CA LEU A 79 6.74 -4.92 -0.72
C LEU A 79 6.26 -4.17 -1.97
N GLN A 80 7.18 -3.60 -2.73
CA GLN A 80 6.87 -2.87 -3.97
C GLN A 80 6.08 -3.71 -4.98
N ASN A 81 6.32 -5.02 -4.99
CA ASN A 81 5.64 -5.98 -5.85
C ASN A 81 4.49 -6.72 -5.13
N SER A 82 4.11 -6.30 -3.92
CA SER A 82 2.93 -6.86 -3.27
C SER A 82 1.71 -6.63 -4.14
N VAL A 83 0.81 -7.61 -4.17
CA VAL A 83 -0.44 -7.49 -4.91
C VAL A 83 -1.52 -7.04 -3.94
N GLY A 84 -2.30 -6.06 -4.35
CA GLY A 84 -3.46 -5.58 -3.60
C GLY A 84 -4.67 -5.34 -4.50
N ILE A 85 -5.74 -4.88 -3.90
CA ILE A 85 -6.98 -4.51 -4.57
C ILE A 85 -7.47 -3.16 -4.05
N SER A 86 -7.79 -2.24 -4.96
CA SER A 86 -8.43 -0.97 -4.64
C SER A 86 -9.93 -1.17 -4.56
N MET A 87 -10.53 -0.92 -3.39
CA MET A 87 -11.95 -1.11 -3.07
C MET A 87 -12.74 0.17 -3.34
N GLY A 88 -13.95 0.06 -3.90
CA GLY A 88 -14.83 1.18 -4.25
C GLY A 88 -15.18 1.13 -5.74
N ALA A 89 -14.46 1.90 -6.56
CA ALA A 89 -14.63 2.00 -8.01
C ALA A 89 -14.58 0.66 -8.76
N ALA A 90 -15.57 0.41 -9.61
CA ALA A 90 -15.53 -0.66 -10.61
C ALA A 90 -14.95 -0.13 -11.95
N PRO A 91 -14.11 -0.92 -12.66
CA PRO A 91 -13.61 -2.23 -12.26
C PRO A 91 -12.54 -2.12 -11.16
N LEU A 92 -12.59 -3.07 -10.21
CA LEU A 92 -11.59 -3.18 -9.15
C LEU A 92 -10.25 -3.55 -9.79
N GLY A 93 -9.18 -2.90 -9.35
CA GLY A 93 -7.83 -3.13 -9.89
C GLY A 93 -6.73 -2.96 -8.84
N PRO A 94 -5.51 -3.44 -9.15
CA PRO A 94 -4.40 -3.36 -8.23
C PRO A 94 -3.92 -1.91 -8.05
N PRO A 95 -3.56 -1.51 -6.83
CA PRO A 95 -2.88 -0.24 -6.61
C PRO A 95 -1.52 -0.24 -7.30
N GLN A 96 -1.06 0.93 -7.72
CA GLN A 96 0.24 1.16 -8.35
C GLN A 96 1.18 1.79 -7.31
N VAL A 97 2.33 1.14 -7.05
CA VAL A 97 3.40 1.73 -6.23
C VAL A 97 4.29 2.58 -7.14
N VAL A 98 4.16 3.90 -7.05
CA VAL A 98 4.88 4.87 -7.89
C VAL A 98 6.28 5.13 -7.36
N MET A 99 6.39 5.30 -6.04
CA MET A 99 7.66 5.59 -5.36
C MET A 99 7.70 4.89 -4.01
N THR A 100 8.86 4.36 -3.66
CA THR A 100 9.21 3.86 -2.32
C THR A 100 10.72 3.95 -2.15
N GLN A 101 11.23 3.74 -0.93
CA GLN A 101 12.66 3.61 -0.70
C GLN A 101 13.27 2.46 -1.52
N VAL A 102 14.50 2.64 -2.02
CA VAL A 102 15.18 1.68 -2.91
C VAL A 102 16.45 1.08 -2.28
N ARG A 103 16.54 1.06 -0.94
CA ARG A 103 17.71 0.56 -0.20
C ARG A 103 17.45 -0.80 0.45
N VAL A 104 16.31 -0.97 1.11
CA VAL A 104 15.97 -2.17 1.89
C VAL A 104 15.05 -3.07 1.09
N ARG A 105 15.44 -4.34 0.91
CA ARG A 105 14.69 -5.37 0.18
C ARG A 105 14.28 -6.52 1.09
N GLY A 106 13.19 -7.20 0.72
CA GLY A 106 12.66 -8.38 1.40
C GLY A 106 11.98 -9.34 0.44
N THR A 107 11.54 -10.47 0.98
CA THR A 107 10.76 -11.51 0.31
C THR A 107 9.64 -11.97 1.21
#